data_AF-A0A1F8R7V0-F1
#
_entry.id   AF-A0A1F8R7V0-F1
#
_cell.length_a   1.000
_cell.length_b   1.000
_cell.length_c   1.000
_cell.angle_alpha   90.00
_cell.angle_beta   90.00
_cell.angle_gamma   90.00
#
_symmetry.space_group_name_H-M   'P 1'
#
loop_
_entity.id
_entity.type
_entity.pdbx_description
1 polymer ?
#
loop_
_entity_poly.entity_id
_entity_poly.type
_entity_poly.pdbx_seq_one_letter_code
_entity_poly.pdbx_strand_id
1 'polypeptide(L)'
;MENKKVFIIKLIHAILFLLLVFCLFDVLFIAIARRYDWTLFPAMGIIAFDGIVILFNRGRCPLTTLAERYGAKNGAVTSIFLPKFLARYVFKFFGVLSSVELILLGWWYFS
;
A
#
# COMPACT_ATOMS: atom_id res chain seq x y z
N MET A 1 2.71 -28.38 -6.29
CA MET A 1 1.70 -27.97 -5.29
C MET A 1 2.24 -26.76 -4.55
N GLU A 2 1.74 -25.54 -4.82
CA GLU A 2 2.17 -24.37 -4.05
C GLU A 2 1.90 -24.61 -2.56
N ASN A 3 2.90 -24.34 -1.71
CA ASN A 3 2.75 -24.45 -0.26
C ASN A 3 1.59 -23.57 0.21
N LYS A 4 0.60 -24.14 0.93
CA LYS A 4 -0.57 -23.41 1.49
C LYS A 4 -0.17 -22.10 2.20
N LYS A 5 1.01 -22.08 2.83
CA LYS A 5 1.59 -20.91 3.51
C LYS A 5 1.80 -19.72 2.55
N VAL A 6 2.30 -19.96 1.34
CA VAL A 6 2.53 -18.90 0.34
C VAL A 6 1.21 -18.34 -0.17
N PHE A 7 0.19 -19.18 -0.33
CA PHE A 7 -1.15 -18.74 -0.72
C PHE A 7 -1.79 -17.82 0.33
N ILE A 8 -1.68 -18.17 1.61
CA ILE A 8 -2.20 -17.33 2.71
C ILE A 8 -1.50 -15.97 2.73
N ILE A 9 -0.17 -15.93 2.59
CA ILE A 9 0.59 -14.68 2.54
C ILE A 9 0.12 -13.81 1.36
N LYS A 10 -0.09 -14.41 0.19
CA LYS A 10 -0.64 -13.71 -0.99
C LYS A 10 -2.03 -13.12 -0.72
N LEU A 11 -2.91 -13.91 -0.11
CA LEU A 11 -4.28 -13.48 0.19
C LEU A 11 -4.30 -12.31 1.17
N ILE A 12 -3.53 -12.42 2.26
CA ILE A 12 -3.39 -11.33 3.25
C ILE A 12 -2.83 -10.08 2.58
N HIS A 13 -1.82 -10.23 1.71
CA HIS A 13 -1.25 -9.09 0.98
C HIS A 13 -2.29 -8.39 0.09
N ALA A 14 -3.12 -9.15 -0.63
CA ALA A 14 -4.17 -8.59 -1.49
C ALA A 14 -5.23 -7.83 -0.66
N ILE A 15 -5.60 -8.35 0.51
CA ILE A 15 -6.55 -7.70 1.42
C ILE A 15 -5.97 -6.40 1.97
N LEU A 16 -4.72 -6.42 2.44
CA LEU A 16 -4.03 -5.22 2.93
C LEU A 16 -3.88 -4.16 1.82
N PHE A 17 -3.58 -4.61 0.59
CA PHE A 17 -3.52 -3.72 -0.56
C PHE A 17 -4.87 -3.04 -0.82
N LEU A 18 -5.98 -3.80 -0.86
CA LEU A 18 -7.32 -3.23 -1.04
C LEU A 18 -7.69 -2.25 0.08
N LEU A 19 -7.32 -2.56 1.33
CA LEU A 19 -7.53 -1.66 2.46
C LEU A 19 -6.76 -0.35 2.27
N LEU A 20 -5.50 -0.40 1.83
CA LEU A 20 -4.73 0.80 1.53
C LEU A 20 -5.33 1.63 0.40
N VAL A 21 -5.75 0.97 -0.69
CA VAL A 21 -6.42 1.63 -1.81
C VAL A 21 -7.66 2.38 -1.32
N PHE A 22 -8.48 1.72 -0.50
CA PHE A 22 -9.67 2.32 0.09
C PHE A 22 -9.34 3.54 0.95
N CYS A 23 -8.35 3.43 1.85
CA CYS A 23 -7.91 4.56 2.68
C CYS A 23 -7.38 5.74 1.86
N LEU A 24 -6.61 5.50 0.79
CA LEU A 24 -6.14 6.58 -0.08
C LEU A 24 -7.32 7.31 -0.74
N PHE A 25 -8.27 6.57 -1.31
CA PHE A 25 -9.44 7.19 -1.94
C PHE A 25 -10.27 7.99 -0.94
N ASP A 26 -10.43 7.50 0.29
CA ASP A 26 -11.11 8.24 1.36
C ASP A 26 -10.38 9.54 1.71
N VAL A 27 -9.06 9.50 1.90
CA VAL A 27 -8.25 10.69 2.21
C VAL A 27 -8.31 11.69 1.06
N LEU A 28 -8.20 11.24 -0.18
CA LEU A 28 -8.31 12.08 -1.37
C LEU A 28 -9.70 12.73 -1.46
N PHE A 29 -10.77 11.96 -1.23
CA PHE A 29 -12.14 12.46 -1.24
C PHE A 29 -12.35 13.53 -0.18
N ILE A 30 -11.86 13.29 1.04
CA ILE A 30 -11.91 14.25 2.15
C ILE A 30 -11.11 15.53 1.81
N ALA A 31 -9.89 15.38 1.29
CA ALA A 31 -9.04 16.50 0.92
C ALA A 31 -9.67 17.39 -0.16
N ILE A 32 -10.39 16.80 -1.12
CA ILE A 32 -11.14 17.53 -2.16
C ILE A 32 -12.43 18.14 -1.59
N ALA A 33 -13.17 17.40 -0.77
CA ALA A 33 -14.41 17.86 -0.15
C ALA A 33 -14.20 18.91 0.96
N ARG A 34 -12.94 19.13 1.39
CA ARG A 34 -12.55 20.04 2.49
C ARG A 34 -13.30 19.76 3.80
N ARG A 35 -13.67 18.50 4.02
CA ARG A 35 -14.39 18.04 5.22
C ARG A 35 -13.49 17.17 6.08
N TYR A 36 -12.82 17.78 7.05
CA TYR A 36 -11.94 17.08 7.99
C TYR A 36 -12.78 16.29 9.01
N ASP A 37 -13.20 15.10 8.59
CA ASP A 37 -13.86 14.16 9.48
C ASP A 37 -12.84 13.37 10.32
N TRP A 38 -13.27 12.89 11.47
CA TRP A 38 -12.43 12.12 12.42
C TRP A 38 -11.88 10.82 11.81
N THR A 39 -12.48 10.35 10.71
CA THR A 39 -12.05 9.19 9.93
C THR A 39 -10.73 9.42 9.18
N LEU A 40 -10.30 10.67 9.00
CA LEU A 40 -9.03 11.02 8.35
C LEU A 40 -7.81 10.54 9.14
N PHE A 41 -7.83 10.69 10.46
CA PHE A 41 -6.72 10.32 11.35
C PHE A 41 -6.33 8.84 11.26
N PRO A 42 -7.25 7.87 11.41
CA PRO A 42 -6.90 6.46 11.28
C PRO A 42 -6.48 6.09 9.85
N ALA A 43 -7.11 6.66 8.82
CA ALA A 43 -6.74 6.41 7.42
C ALA A 43 -5.31 6.88 7.12
N MET A 44 -4.95 8.10 7.56
CA MET A 44 -3.58 8.61 7.46
C MET A 44 -2.59 7.75 8.24
N GLY A 45 -2.95 7.32 9.45
CA GLY A 45 -2.10 6.43 10.26
C GLY A 45 -1.77 5.13 9.55
N ILE A 46 -2.75 4.51 8.89
CA ILE A 46 -2.57 3.28 8.11
C ILE A 46 -1.66 3.52 6.90
N ILE A 47 -1.90 4.57 6.12
CA ILE A 47 -1.09 4.92 4.93
C ILE A 47 0.35 5.22 5.34
N ALA A 48 0.54 6.02 6.39
CA ALA A 48 1.86 6.38 6.89
C ALA A 48 2.62 5.15 7.41
N PHE A 49 1.94 4.28 8.18
CA PHE A 49 2.52 3.05 8.69
C PHE A 49 2.99 2.13 7.56
N ASP A 50 2.16 1.92 6.53
CA ASP A 50 2.53 1.08 5.39
C ASP A 50 3.70 1.69 4.59
N GLY A 51 3.68 3.00 4.37
CA GLY A 51 4.78 3.74 3.75
C GLY A 51 6.11 3.59 4.51
N ILE A 52 6.07 3.65 5.84
CA ILE A 52 7.24 3.42 6.70
C ILE A 52 7.73 1.97 6.56
N VAL A 53 6.83 0.99 6.65
CA VAL A 53 7.17 -0.45 6.52
C VAL A 53 7.83 -0.74 5.17
N ILE A 54 7.32 -0.14 4.10
CA ILE A 54 7.88 -0.19 2.75
C ILE A 54 9.28 0.42 2.70
N LEU A 55 9.46 1.60 3.30
CA LEU A 55 10.72 2.34 3.28
C LEU A 55 11.83 1.54 3.98
N PHE A 56 11.52 0.98 5.15
CA PHE A 56 12.44 0.10 5.89
C PHE A 56 12.76 -1.19 5.13
N ASN A 57 11.84 -1.71 4.33
CA ASN A 57 12.06 -2.92 3.53
C ASN A 57 12.57 -2.63 2.10
N ARG A 58 13.39 -1.58 1.94
CA ARG A 58 14.06 -1.20 0.67
C ARG A 58 13.10 -0.94 -0.50
N GLY A 59 11.91 -0.40 -0.22
CA GLY A 59 10.90 -0.16 -1.26
C GLY A 59 10.24 -1.44 -1.79
N ARG A 60 10.34 -2.56 -1.07
CA ARG A 60 9.64 -3.81 -1.37
C ARG A 60 8.65 -4.12 -0.27
N CYS A 61 7.57 -4.83 -0.57
CA CYS A 61 6.66 -5.29 0.48
C CYS A 61 7.33 -6.43 1.29
N PRO A 62 7.34 -6.38 2.64
CA PRO A 62 7.98 -7.41 3.48
C PRO A 62 7.40 -8.81 3.27
N LEU A 63 6.12 -8.91 2.89
CA LEU A 63 5.49 -10.18 2.56
C LEU A 63 6.09 -10.85 1.31
N THR A 64 6.65 -10.06 0.38
CA THR A 64 7.36 -10.61 -0.79
C THR A 64 8.66 -11.26 -0.36
N THR A 65 9.46 -10.58 0.47
CA THR A 65 10.70 -11.12 1.04
C THR A 65 10.42 -12.38 1.87
N LEU A 66 9.33 -12.37 2.66
CA LEU A 66 8.94 -13.50 3.49
C LEU A 66 8.54 -14.72 2.64
N ALA A 67 7.75 -14.51 1.59
CA ALA A 67 7.31 -15.60 0.72
C ALA A 67 8.48 -16.18 -0.12
N GLU A 68 9.47 -15.38 -0.52
CA GLU A 68 10.73 -15.87 -1.09
C GLU A 68 11.49 -16.74 -0.08
N ARG A 69 11.53 -16.34 1.20
CA ARG A 69 12.16 -17.12 2.30
C ARG A 69 11.48 -18.47 2.55
N TYR A 70 10.17 -18.57 2.31
CA TYR A 70 9.39 -19.82 2.45
C TYR A 70 9.42 -20.72 1.19
N GLY A 71 10.29 -20.43 0.23
CA GLY A 71 10.52 -21.30 -0.94
C GLY A 71 9.64 -20.99 -2.15
N ALA A 72 9.02 -19.81 -2.21
CA ALA A 72 8.43 -19.34 -3.46
C ALA A 72 9.55 -19.03 -4.47
N LYS A 73 9.51 -19.65 -5.66
CA LYS A 73 10.41 -19.33 -6.78
C LYS A 73 10.40 -17.81 -7.00
N ASN A 74 11.57 -17.17 -7.02
CA ASN A 74 11.76 -15.71 -7.14
C ASN A 74 10.70 -15.02 -8.02
N GLY A 75 9.80 -14.26 -7.40
CA GLY A 75 8.74 -13.53 -8.11
C GLY A 75 7.43 -14.25 -8.39
N ALA A 76 7.25 -15.52 -8.00
CA ALA A 76 5.97 -16.24 -8.09
C ALA A 76 4.91 -15.70 -7.11
N VAL A 77 5.33 -14.88 -6.14
CA VAL A 77 4.44 -14.27 -5.14
C VAL A 77 3.57 -13.20 -5.77
N THR A 78 4.17 -12.37 -6.61
CA THR A 78 3.46 -11.37 -7.42
C THR A 78 2.82 -12.01 -8.65
N SER A 79 3.41 -13.06 -9.23
CA SER A 79 2.97 -13.63 -10.53
C SER A 79 1.51 -14.14 -10.58
N ILE A 80 0.88 -14.53 -9.46
CA ILE A 80 -0.52 -15.00 -9.47
C ILE A 80 -1.53 -13.84 -9.45
N PHE A 81 -1.19 -12.70 -8.85
CA PHE A 81 -2.14 -11.59 -8.67
C PHE A 81 -1.76 -10.30 -9.40
N LEU A 82 -0.49 -10.08 -9.72
CA LEU A 82 -0.04 -8.86 -10.41
C LEU A 82 1.32 -9.05 -11.11
N PRO A 83 1.42 -8.86 -12.44
CA PRO A 83 2.71 -8.94 -13.13
C PRO A 83 3.71 -7.92 -12.56
N LYS A 84 4.99 -8.30 -12.45
CA LYS A 84 6.07 -7.46 -11.85
C LYS A 84 6.15 -6.04 -12.44
N PHE A 85 5.82 -5.92 -13.72
CA PHE A 85 5.71 -4.63 -14.40
C PHE A 85 4.60 -3.78 -13.77
N LEU A 86 3.39 -4.31 -13.65
CA LEU A 86 2.25 -3.61 -13.08
C LEU A 86 2.48 -3.24 -11.61
N ALA A 87 3.11 -4.13 -10.83
CA ALA A 87 3.53 -3.83 -9.46
C ALA A 87 4.44 -2.57 -9.37
N ARG A 88 5.31 -2.33 -10.36
CA ARG A 88 6.17 -1.14 -10.40
C ARG A 88 5.40 0.14 -10.68
N TYR A 89 4.36 0.09 -11.53
CA TYR A 89 3.52 1.26 -11.81
C TYR A 89 2.58 1.56 -10.66
N VAL A 90 1.97 0.52 -10.09
CA VAL A 90 1.11 0.60 -8.91
C VAL A 90 1.86 1.27 -7.75
N PHE A 91 3.08 0.82 -7.46
CA PHE A 91 3.89 1.41 -6.39
C PHE A 91 4.19 2.89 -6.60
N LYS A 92 4.56 3.26 -7.84
CA LYS A 92 4.81 4.67 -8.19
C LYS A 92 3.54 5.50 -8.11
N PHE A 93 2.44 4.99 -8.62
CA PHE A 93 1.14 5.67 -8.59
C PHE A 93 0.69 5.93 -7.16
N PHE A 94 0.72 4.92 -6.30
CA PHE A 94 0.39 5.07 -4.88
C PHE A 94 1.34 6.02 -4.15
N GLY A 95 2.65 5.91 -4.38
CA GLY A 95 3.64 6.82 -3.77
C GLY A 95 3.44 8.29 -4.17
N VAL A 96 3.15 8.56 -5.45
CA VAL A 96 2.82 9.91 -5.92
C VAL A 96 1.51 10.38 -5.30
N LEU A 97 0.48 9.53 -5.29
CA LEU A 97 -0.83 9.90 -4.75
C LEU A 97 -0.75 10.25 -3.25
N SER A 98 -0.07 9.43 -2.44
CA SER A 98 0.17 9.72 -1.03
C SER A 98 1.00 10.98 -0.79
N SER A 99 1.96 11.29 -1.68
CA SER A 99 2.72 12.55 -1.61
C SER A 99 1.83 13.76 -1.89
N VAL A 100 0.95 13.66 -2.89
CA VAL A 100 -0.01 14.72 -3.24
C VAL A 100 -1.01 14.95 -2.10
N GLU A 101 -1.54 13.89 -1.49
CA GLU A 101 -2.41 13.97 -0.31
C GLU A 101 -1.73 14.70 0.85
N LEU A 102 -0.48 14.37 1.17
CA LEU A 102 0.31 15.05 2.21
C LEU A 102 0.51 16.53 1.92
N ILE A 103 0.81 16.89 0.66
CA ILE A 103 0.98 18.28 0.23
C ILE A 103 -0.33 19.04 0.34
N LEU A 104 -1.44 18.45 -0.12
CA LEU A 104 -2.78 19.06 -0.03
C LEU A 104 -3.17 19.29 1.43
N LEU A 105 -2.98 18.30 2.30
CA LEU A 105 -3.27 18.43 3.73
C LEU A 105 -2.39 19.48 4.41
N GLY A 106 -1.09 19.51 4.08
CA GLY A 106 -0.17 20.53 4.59
C GLY A 106 -0.55 21.93 4.13
N TRP A 107 -0.86 22.09 2.84
CA TRP A 107 -1.30 23.37 2.28
C TRP A 107 -2.59 23.87 2.96
N TRP A 108 -3.57 22.98 3.14
CA TRP A 108 -4.81 23.32 3.84
C TRP A 108 -4.60 23.66 5.31
N TYR A 109 -3.65 23.03 5.99
CA TYR A 109 -3.37 23.34 7.39
C TYR A 109 -2.81 24.76 7.58
N PHE A 110 -2.05 25.27 6.60
CA PHE A 110 -1.43 26.60 6.65
C PHE A 110 -2.28 27.73 6.03
N SER A 111 -3.37 27.41 5.33
CA SER A 111 -4.22 28.39 4.63
C SER A 111 -5.54 28.64 5.32
#